data_AF-A0A939AHS0-F1
#
_entry.id   AF-A0A939AHS0-F1
#
_cell.length_a   1.000
_cell.length_b   1.000
_cell.length_c   1.000
_cell.angle_alpha   90.00
_cell.angle_beta   90.00
_cell.angle_gamma   90.00
#
_symmetry.space_group_name_H-M   'P 1'
#
loop_
_entity.id
_entity.type
_entity.pdbx_description
1 polymer ?
#
loop_
_entity_poly.entity_id
_entity_poly.type
_entity_poly.pdbx_seq_one_letter_code
_entity_poly.pdbx_strand_id
1 'polypeptide(L)'
;MSYKQRAIDFLEIEWATYIERFNRLPKLDGMQRVRRQGYDQFRDMLAHILSWWEDVMPTIMAIAENREFEKKKYDFDVFNAEAVAKYQDWDETEFLAHFENTRQKTVADLKCINEAAFEDKRIRGRINGIFIHHAREHLVTLSKFLTLDTLEHEWANYVTAFDAYEKKEEFLKKQGVARFADLLVHTIAWWDEGVNAVNGALKDPAFVYDGPADTDAYNAAILFKNQKVSEAELRTLFEQKRLALIDLVRNLPESAFENPTIENWIAADVVEHFDEHAI
;
A
#
# COMPACT_ATOMS: atom_id res chain seq x y z
N MET A 1 17.93 -0.87 0.30
CA MET A 1 17.62 0.55 0.55
C MET A 1 17.53 0.77 2.06
N SER A 2 17.96 1.92 2.59
CA SER A 2 17.78 2.19 4.04
C SER A 2 16.32 2.55 4.35
N TYR A 3 15.89 2.43 5.61
CA TYR A 3 14.53 2.78 6.00
C TYR A 3 14.24 4.28 5.81
N LYS A 4 15.23 5.14 6.05
CA LYS A 4 15.14 6.58 5.75
C LYS A 4 14.89 6.84 4.28
N GLN A 5 15.68 6.20 3.40
CA GLN A 5 15.53 6.40 1.96
C GLN A 5 14.16 5.92 1.49
N ARG A 6 13.70 4.75 1.97
CA ARG A 6 12.35 4.25 1.69
C ARG A 6 11.28 5.29 2.05
N ALA A 7 11.34 5.85 3.27
CA ALA A 7 10.39 6.87 3.72
C ALA A 7 10.38 8.12 2.83
N ILE A 8 11.57 8.58 2.41
CA ILE A 8 11.71 9.73 1.52
C ILE A 8 11.17 9.39 0.12
N ASP A 9 11.43 8.20 -0.40
CA ASP A 9 10.96 7.78 -1.73
C ASP A 9 9.43 7.70 -1.78
N PHE A 10 8.75 7.29 -0.70
CA PHE A 10 7.29 7.40 -0.63
C PHE A 10 6.82 8.85 -0.80
N LEU A 11 7.49 9.82 -0.21
CA LEU A 11 7.12 11.22 -0.36
C LEU A 11 7.52 11.77 -1.73
N GLU A 12 8.72 11.47 -2.23
CA GLU A 12 9.28 12.02 -3.47
C GLU A 12 8.77 11.34 -4.74
N ILE A 13 8.30 10.10 -4.65
CA ILE A 13 7.81 9.31 -5.79
C ILE A 13 6.32 9.10 -5.63
N GLU A 14 5.89 8.34 -4.62
CA GLU A 14 4.49 7.92 -4.49
C GLU A 14 3.55 9.13 -4.33
N TRP A 15 3.70 9.87 -3.23
CA TRP A 15 2.84 11.01 -2.90
C TRP A 15 3.01 12.18 -3.88
N ALA A 16 4.22 12.40 -4.41
CA ALA A 16 4.49 13.49 -5.35
C ALA A 16 3.69 13.38 -6.65
N THR A 17 3.37 12.15 -7.07
CA THR A 17 2.68 11.89 -8.34
C THR A 17 1.24 11.38 -8.12
N TYR A 18 0.79 11.28 -6.87
CA TYR A 18 -0.53 10.75 -6.51
C TYR A 18 -1.69 11.60 -7.04
N ILE A 19 -1.63 12.92 -6.89
CA ILE A 19 -2.65 13.84 -7.43
C ILE A 19 -2.68 13.78 -8.96
N GLU A 20 -1.50 13.72 -9.59
CA GLU A 20 -1.40 13.61 -11.05
C GLU A 20 -2.03 12.31 -11.55
N ARG A 21 -1.71 11.16 -10.94
CA ARG A 21 -2.31 9.87 -11.27
C ARG A 21 -3.83 9.90 -11.12
N PHE A 22 -4.34 10.42 -10.01
CA PHE A 22 -5.78 10.55 -9.79
C PHE A 22 -6.45 11.37 -10.89
N ASN A 23 -5.85 12.51 -11.27
CA ASN A 23 -6.40 13.39 -12.31
C ASN A 23 -6.38 12.81 -13.73
N ARG A 24 -5.64 11.71 -13.98
CA ARG A 24 -5.69 10.99 -15.26
C ARG A 24 -6.94 10.11 -15.38
N LEU A 25 -7.56 9.72 -14.27
CA LEU A 25 -8.73 8.85 -14.29
C LEU A 25 -9.94 9.55 -14.94
N PRO A 26 -10.84 8.80 -15.58
CA PRO A 26 -12.18 9.29 -15.88
C PRO A 26 -12.84 9.82 -14.60
N LYS A 27 -13.39 11.03 -14.66
CA LYS A 27 -13.90 11.75 -13.47
C LYS A 27 -14.88 10.92 -12.64
N LEU A 28 -15.78 10.17 -13.29
CA LEU A 28 -16.75 9.34 -12.58
C LEU A 28 -16.08 8.19 -11.84
N ASP A 29 -15.11 7.53 -12.46
CA ASP A 29 -14.41 6.36 -11.92
C ASP A 29 -13.53 6.76 -10.73
N GLY A 30 -12.76 7.85 -10.87
CA GLY A 30 -11.95 8.39 -9.78
C GLY A 30 -12.81 8.75 -8.56
N MET A 31 -13.93 9.43 -8.77
CA MET A 31 -14.84 9.77 -7.67
C MET A 31 -15.52 8.55 -7.04
N GLN A 32 -15.79 7.49 -7.80
CA GLN A 32 -16.28 6.23 -7.24
C GLN A 32 -15.21 5.52 -6.39
N ARG A 33 -13.94 5.59 -6.76
CA ARG A 33 -12.83 5.07 -5.93
C ARG A 33 -12.73 5.84 -4.61
N VAL A 34 -12.79 7.17 -4.66
CA VAL A 34 -12.77 8.04 -3.46
C VAL A 34 -13.95 7.76 -2.51
N ARG A 35 -15.17 7.60 -3.05
CA ARG A 35 -16.35 7.29 -2.23
C ARG A 35 -16.29 5.91 -1.58
N ARG A 36 -15.64 4.93 -2.22
CA ARG A 36 -15.38 3.62 -1.60
C ARG A 36 -14.45 3.72 -0.40
N GLN A 37 -13.57 4.71 -0.37
CA GLN A 37 -12.72 5.07 0.77
C GLN A 37 -13.47 5.86 1.86
N GLY A 38 -14.76 6.16 1.67
CA GLY A 38 -15.57 6.88 2.65
C GLY A 38 -15.52 8.41 2.56
N TYR A 39 -14.95 8.96 1.49
CA TYR A 39 -14.84 10.41 1.29
C TYR A 39 -15.77 10.90 0.17
N ASP A 40 -16.36 12.09 0.36
CA ASP A 40 -17.24 12.70 -0.64
C ASP A 40 -16.44 13.28 -1.82
N GLN A 41 -15.25 13.82 -1.53
CA GLN A 41 -14.35 14.43 -2.49
C GLN A 41 -12.90 13.97 -2.31
N PHE A 42 -12.12 13.99 -3.41
CA PHE A 42 -10.69 13.66 -3.35
C PHE A 42 -9.94 14.61 -2.42
N ARG A 43 -10.33 15.89 -2.40
CA ARG A 43 -9.82 16.90 -1.48
C ARG A 43 -10.02 16.50 -0.01
N ASP A 44 -11.16 15.92 0.35
CA ASP A 44 -11.46 15.54 1.74
C ASP A 44 -10.52 14.41 2.20
N MET A 45 -10.25 13.45 1.32
CA MET A 45 -9.26 12.39 1.58
C MET A 45 -7.84 12.96 1.70
N LEU A 46 -7.45 13.89 0.82
CA LEU A 46 -6.17 14.58 0.93
C LEU A 46 -6.07 15.42 2.22
N ALA A 47 -7.18 16.03 2.67
CA ALA A 47 -7.23 16.80 3.91
C ALA A 47 -6.99 15.92 5.13
N HIS A 48 -7.56 14.72 5.14
CA HIS A 48 -7.27 13.68 6.11
C HIS A 48 -5.78 13.30 6.11
N ILE A 49 -5.22 12.94 4.95
CA ILE A 49 -3.80 12.56 4.80
C ILE A 49 -2.87 13.69 5.28
N LEU A 50 -3.13 14.92 4.83
CA LEU A 50 -2.36 16.11 5.16
C LEU A 50 -2.35 16.39 6.66
N SER A 51 -3.50 16.29 7.32
CA SER A 51 -3.61 16.55 8.75
C SER A 51 -2.78 15.57 9.57
N TRP A 52 -2.69 14.31 9.13
CA TRP A 52 -1.78 13.34 9.74
C TRP A 52 -0.31 13.69 9.55
N TRP A 53 0.09 14.20 8.37
CA TRP A 53 1.46 14.65 8.14
C TRP A 53 1.83 15.83 9.04
N GLU A 54 0.94 16.82 9.11
CA GLU A 54 1.10 18.00 9.97
C GLU A 54 1.20 17.62 11.46
N ASP A 55 0.46 16.61 11.88
CA ASP A 55 0.42 16.17 13.28
C ASP A 55 1.63 15.33 13.69
N VAL A 56 2.08 14.38 12.84
CA VAL A 56 3.15 13.45 13.25
C VAL A 56 4.55 14.01 13.08
N MET A 57 4.78 14.91 12.12
CA MET A 57 6.12 15.43 11.84
C MET A 57 6.76 16.17 13.02
N PRO A 58 6.05 17.06 13.75
CA PRO A 58 6.59 17.67 14.96
C PRO A 58 7.05 16.65 16.01
N THR A 59 6.31 15.54 16.14
CA THR A 59 6.66 14.46 17.07
C THR A 59 7.90 13.69 16.60
N ILE A 60 8.00 13.38 15.30
CA ILE A 60 9.18 12.73 14.71
C ILE A 60 10.43 13.58 14.96
N MET A 61 10.36 14.89 14.68
CA MET A 61 11.46 15.82 14.91
C MET A 61 11.85 15.90 16.38
N ALA A 62 10.87 16.01 17.29
CA ALA A 62 11.15 16.04 18.72
C ALA A 62 11.85 14.77 19.21
N ILE A 63 11.43 13.59 18.74
CA ILE A 63 12.11 12.32 19.08
C ILE A 63 13.54 12.32 18.54
N ALA A 64 13.75 12.71 17.28
CA ALA A 64 15.07 12.73 16.65
C ALA A 64 16.04 13.69 17.37
N GLU A 65 15.53 14.79 17.90
CA GLU A 65 16.29 15.83 18.61
C GLU A 65 16.36 15.59 20.13
N ASN A 66 15.82 14.46 20.63
CA ASN A 66 15.68 14.15 22.06
C ASN A 66 14.98 15.26 22.87
N ARG A 67 14.00 15.94 22.26
CA ARG A 67 13.16 16.93 22.93
C ARG A 67 11.89 16.29 23.50
N GLU A 68 11.32 16.95 24.50
CA GLU A 68 9.98 16.61 25.00
C GLU A 68 8.92 16.87 23.91
N PHE A 69 7.88 16.04 23.92
CA PHE A 69 6.73 16.17 23.03
C PHE A 69 5.47 15.70 23.75
N GLU A 70 4.34 16.24 23.33
CA GLU A 70 3.04 15.85 23.88
C GLU A 70 2.61 14.49 23.33
N LYS A 71 2.23 13.58 24.23
CA LYS A 71 1.57 12.34 23.85
C LYS A 71 0.07 12.60 23.70
N LYS A 72 -0.37 12.77 22.46
CA LYS A 72 -1.80 12.88 22.15
C LYS A 72 -2.45 11.50 22.21
N LYS A 73 -3.67 11.47 22.76
CA LYS A 73 -4.62 10.36 22.57
C LYS A 73 -5.66 10.86 21.58
N TYR A 74 -5.89 10.10 20.52
CA TYR A 74 -6.86 10.46 19.50
C TYR A 74 -8.14 9.68 19.73
N ASP A 75 -9.24 10.37 19.55
CA ASP A 75 -10.39 9.78 18.89
C ASP A 75 -10.16 9.98 17.39
N PHE A 76 -9.89 8.89 16.68
CA PHE A 76 -9.49 8.95 15.27
C PHE A 76 -10.62 9.49 14.40
N ASP A 77 -11.88 9.14 14.71
CA ASP A 77 -13.04 9.58 13.94
C ASP A 77 -13.22 11.09 14.09
N VAL A 78 -13.11 11.60 15.32
CA VAL A 78 -13.18 13.04 15.60
C VAL A 78 -12.03 13.79 14.91
N PHE A 79 -10.79 13.30 15.03
CA PHE A 79 -9.64 13.92 14.39
C PHE A 79 -9.78 13.97 12.86
N ASN A 80 -10.25 12.87 12.25
CA ASN A 80 -10.44 12.79 10.80
C ASN A 80 -11.58 13.71 10.33
N ALA A 81 -12.69 13.80 11.09
CA ALA A 81 -13.77 14.72 10.77
C ALA A 81 -13.33 16.19 10.88
N GLU A 82 -12.55 16.53 11.91
CA GLU A 82 -11.98 17.87 12.09
C GLU A 82 -10.99 18.22 10.97
N ALA A 83 -10.21 17.25 10.49
CA ALA A 83 -9.31 17.42 9.35
C ALA A 83 -10.06 17.84 8.07
N VAL A 84 -11.15 17.15 7.74
CA VAL A 84 -11.99 17.49 6.59
C VAL A 84 -12.64 18.86 6.79
N ALA A 85 -13.21 19.12 7.97
CA ALA A 85 -13.86 20.40 8.28
C ALA A 85 -12.89 21.59 8.21
N LYS A 86 -11.63 21.43 8.66
CA LYS A 86 -10.57 22.45 8.63
C LYS A 86 -10.34 23.02 7.22
N TYR A 87 -10.46 22.17 6.19
CA TYR A 87 -10.13 22.51 4.81
C TYR A 87 -11.36 22.61 3.88
N GLN A 88 -12.58 22.42 4.40
CA GLN A 88 -13.80 22.33 3.59
C GLN A 88 -14.07 23.59 2.73
N ASP A 89 -13.72 24.77 3.26
CA ASP A 89 -14.00 26.08 2.65
C ASP A 89 -12.80 26.63 1.87
N TRP A 90 -11.70 25.89 1.79
CA TRP A 90 -10.52 26.31 1.04
C TRP A 90 -10.76 26.19 -0.47
N ASP A 91 -10.20 27.14 -1.22
CA ASP A 91 -10.09 26.98 -2.67
C ASP A 91 -9.26 25.73 -3.00
N GLU A 92 -9.66 25.00 -4.04
CA GLU A 92 -9.01 23.73 -4.40
C GLU A 92 -7.55 23.94 -4.82
N THR A 93 -7.25 25.01 -5.55
CA THR A 93 -5.88 25.32 -5.99
C THR A 93 -5.01 25.68 -4.80
N GLU A 94 -5.53 26.50 -3.87
CA GLU A 94 -4.84 26.87 -2.64
C GLU A 94 -4.57 25.64 -1.75
N PHE A 95 -5.55 24.75 -1.61
CA PHE A 95 -5.41 23.52 -0.84
C PHE A 95 -4.36 22.59 -1.45
N LEU A 96 -4.39 22.35 -2.77
CA LEU A 96 -3.41 21.49 -3.44
C LEU A 96 -1.99 22.06 -3.35
N ALA A 97 -1.83 23.38 -3.42
CA ALA A 97 -0.54 24.03 -3.18
C ALA A 97 -0.06 23.84 -1.73
N HIS A 98 -0.95 23.93 -0.74
CA HIS A 98 -0.63 23.67 0.66
C HIS A 98 -0.23 22.21 0.91
N PHE A 99 -0.94 21.27 0.29
CA PHE A 99 -0.61 19.85 0.32
C PHE A 99 0.81 19.59 -0.21
N GLU A 100 1.14 20.12 -1.39
CA GLU A 100 2.45 19.95 -2.02
C GLU A 100 3.57 20.63 -1.23
N ASN A 101 3.34 21.84 -0.73
CA ASN A 101 4.31 22.53 0.14
C ASN A 101 4.60 21.72 1.42
N THR A 102 3.57 21.11 2.01
CA THR A 102 3.71 20.27 3.21
C THR A 102 4.46 18.98 2.90
N ARG A 103 4.20 18.34 1.75
CA ARG A 103 4.97 17.18 1.28
C ARG A 103 6.45 17.52 1.13
N GLN A 104 6.78 18.61 0.45
CA GLN A 104 8.16 19.06 0.23
C GLN A 104 8.88 19.41 1.53
N LYS A 105 8.19 20.11 2.45
CA LYS A 105 8.71 20.39 3.79
C LYS A 105 9.00 19.10 4.55
N THR A 106 8.08 18.13 4.52
CA THR A 106 8.25 16.82 5.16
C THR A 106 9.50 16.11 4.63
N VAL A 107 9.71 16.10 3.30
CA VAL A 107 10.93 15.55 2.69
C VAL A 107 12.19 16.25 3.21
N ALA A 108 12.19 17.58 3.25
CA ALA A 108 13.34 18.35 3.73
C ALA A 108 13.64 18.04 5.21
N ASP A 109 12.61 18.00 6.05
CA ASP A 109 12.73 17.65 7.47
C ASP A 109 13.30 16.24 7.66
N LEU A 110 12.75 15.23 6.96
CA LEU A 110 13.27 13.86 7.03
C LEU A 110 14.72 13.77 6.54
N LYS A 111 15.11 14.52 5.51
CA LYS A 111 16.51 14.57 5.04
C LYS A 111 17.46 15.11 6.12
N CYS A 112 17.02 16.06 6.94
CA CYS A 112 17.80 16.63 8.04
C CYS A 112 17.95 15.70 9.27
N ILE A 113 17.07 14.72 9.44
CA ILE A 113 17.16 13.75 10.56
C ILE A 113 18.34 12.79 10.36
N ASN A 114 19.11 12.52 11.41
CA ASN A 114 20.20 11.53 11.36
C ASN A 114 19.64 10.12 11.08
N GLU A 115 20.31 9.35 10.21
CA GLU A 115 19.95 7.96 9.88
C GLU A 115 19.70 7.11 11.15
N ALA A 116 20.51 7.27 12.19
CA ALA A 116 20.38 6.50 13.43
C ALA A 116 19.03 6.72 14.15
N ALA A 117 18.39 7.88 13.96
CA ALA A 117 17.07 8.14 14.55
C ALA A 117 15.98 7.30 13.89
N PHE A 118 16.16 6.85 12.64
CA PHE A 118 15.23 5.95 11.96
C PHE A 118 15.26 4.52 12.51
N GLU A 119 16.20 4.18 13.41
CA GLU A 119 16.14 2.93 14.17
C GLU A 119 15.21 3.00 15.39
N ASP A 120 14.80 4.21 15.81
CA ASP A 120 13.84 4.36 16.91
C ASP A 120 12.46 3.86 16.47
N LYS A 121 11.94 2.83 17.16
CA LYS A 121 10.64 2.23 16.88
C LYS A 121 9.48 3.23 16.87
N ARG A 122 9.58 4.34 17.61
CA ARG A 122 8.54 5.39 17.68
C ARG A 122 8.52 6.26 16.43
N ILE A 123 9.69 6.49 15.82
CA ILE A 123 9.83 7.16 14.53
C ILE A 123 9.39 6.19 13.43
N ARG A 124 9.89 4.94 13.43
CA ARG A 124 9.48 3.91 12.46
C ARG A 124 7.98 3.69 12.44
N GLY A 125 7.34 3.55 13.60
CA GLY A 125 5.89 3.35 13.66
C GLY A 125 5.08 4.50 13.04
N ARG A 126 5.53 5.75 13.21
CA ARG A 126 4.87 6.93 12.61
C ARG A 126 5.09 7.00 11.11
N ILE A 127 6.33 6.80 10.67
CA ILE A 127 6.64 6.78 9.24
C ILE A 127 5.86 5.69 8.54
N ASN A 128 5.84 4.49 9.13
CA ASN A 128 5.11 3.36 8.58
C ASN A 128 3.62 3.64 8.50
N GLY A 129 2.98 4.10 9.58
CA GLY A 129 1.55 4.38 9.56
C GLY A 129 1.15 5.50 8.60
N ILE A 130 1.91 6.60 8.58
CA ILE A 130 1.43 7.86 8.02
C ILE A 130 1.92 8.13 6.59
N PHE A 131 3.09 7.62 6.20
CA PHE A 131 3.62 7.82 4.85
C PHE A 131 3.54 6.57 4.00
N ILE A 132 3.77 5.39 4.59
CA ILE A 132 3.86 4.12 3.86
C ILE A 132 2.48 3.45 3.80
N HIS A 133 1.91 3.10 4.94
CA HIS A 133 0.62 2.42 5.05
C HIS A 133 -0.51 3.27 4.48
N HIS A 134 -0.58 4.55 4.84
CA HIS A 134 -1.57 5.48 4.28
C HIS A 134 -1.58 5.54 2.74
N ALA A 135 -0.44 5.29 2.07
CA ALA A 135 -0.41 5.27 0.60
C ALA A 135 -1.12 4.03 0.02
N ARG A 136 -1.12 2.90 0.76
CA ARG A 136 -1.87 1.70 0.42
C ARG A 136 -3.32 1.77 0.89
N GLU A 137 -3.55 2.27 2.10
CA GLU A 137 -4.89 2.42 2.67
C GLU A 137 -5.75 3.35 1.81
N HIS A 138 -5.21 4.51 1.44
CA HIS A 138 -5.88 5.46 0.54
C HIS A 138 -5.50 5.20 -0.92
N LEU A 139 -5.43 3.95 -1.35
CA LEU A 139 -5.11 3.62 -2.75
C LEU A 139 -6.29 3.93 -3.67
N VAL A 140 -6.25 5.08 -4.36
CA VAL A 140 -7.21 5.40 -5.44
C VAL A 140 -6.61 5.24 -6.83
N THR A 141 -5.28 5.23 -6.92
CA THR A 141 -4.55 4.95 -8.16
C THR A 141 -3.23 4.28 -7.84
N LEU A 142 -2.92 3.22 -8.55
CA LEU A 142 -1.69 2.47 -8.33
C LEU A 142 -0.50 3.12 -9.05
N SER A 143 0.68 2.97 -8.46
CA SER A 143 1.94 3.27 -9.13
C SER A 143 2.83 2.03 -9.23
N LYS A 144 3.76 2.08 -10.19
CA LYS A 144 4.85 1.11 -10.26
C LYS A 144 5.69 1.08 -8.99
N PHE A 145 5.96 2.25 -8.41
CA PHE A 145 6.74 2.36 -7.17
C PHE A 145 6.06 1.61 -6.02
N LEU A 146 4.78 1.86 -5.76
CA LEU A 146 4.06 1.23 -4.65
C LEU A 146 3.96 -0.29 -4.82
N THR A 147 3.76 -0.74 -6.06
CA THR A 147 3.78 -2.17 -6.40
C THR A 147 5.11 -2.81 -6.03
N LEU A 148 6.21 -2.22 -6.53
CA LEU A 148 7.56 -2.73 -6.29
C LEU A 148 7.93 -2.68 -4.80
N ASP A 149 7.63 -1.57 -4.13
CA ASP A 149 7.90 -1.43 -2.71
C ASP A 149 7.19 -2.50 -1.88
N THR A 150 5.92 -2.76 -2.18
CA THR A 150 5.13 -3.81 -1.51
C THR A 150 5.73 -5.19 -1.75
N LEU A 151 6.12 -5.52 -2.98
CA LEU A 151 6.78 -6.80 -3.27
C LEU A 151 8.15 -6.93 -2.60
N GLU A 152 8.94 -5.86 -2.61
CA GLU A 152 10.35 -5.86 -2.16
C GLU A 152 10.52 -5.76 -0.65
N HIS A 153 9.56 -5.18 0.07
CA HIS A 153 9.68 -4.93 1.50
C HIS A 153 8.60 -5.62 2.32
N GLU A 154 7.39 -5.71 1.83
CA GLU A 154 6.24 -6.17 2.61
C GLU A 154 6.09 -7.67 2.42
N TRP A 155 5.83 -8.12 1.19
CA TRP A 155 5.81 -9.54 0.84
C TRP A 155 7.15 -10.24 1.09
N ALA A 156 8.27 -9.55 0.91
CA ALA A 156 9.60 -10.10 1.20
C ALA A 156 9.78 -10.47 2.68
N ASN A 157 9.16 -9.71 3.59
CA ASN A 157 9.25 -9.96 5.03
C ASN A 157 8.13 -10.86 5.56
N TYR A 158 7.10 -11.12 4.76
CA TYR A 158 5.87 -11.80 5.19
C TYR A 158 6.10 -13.16 5.86
N VAL A 159 6.93 -14.01 5.24
CA VAL A 159 7.26 -15.34 5.77
C VAL A 159 8.02 -15.24 7.11
N THR A 160 9.01 -14.35 7.17
CA THR A 160 9.79 -14.11 8.40
C THR A 160 8.92 -13.52 9.51
N ALA A 161 8.01 -12.60 9.17
CA ALA A 161 7.06 -12.02 10.10
C ALA A 161 6.12 -13.08 10.67
N PHE A 162 5.61 -13.99 9.83
CA PHE A 162 4.79 -15.11 10.29
C PHE A 162 5.56 -16.02 11.25
N ASP A 163 6.80 -16.38 10.91
CA ASP A 163 7.64 -17.22 11.75
C ASP A 163 7.94 -16.59 13.12
N ALA A 164 8.08 -15.26 13.16
CA ALA A 164 8.26 -14.49 14.40
C ALA A 164 6.95 -14.23 15.16
N TYR A 165 5.79 -14.35 14.51
CA TYR A 165 4.50 -14.02 15.10
C TYR A 165 4.12 -15.02 16.20
N GLU A 166 3.71 -14.52 17.37
CA GLU A 166 3.39 -15.36 18.52
C GLU A 166 2.02 -16.04 18.37
N LYS A 167 1.06 -15.38 17.70
CA LYS A 167 -0.34 -15.81 17.61
C LYS A 167 -0.68 -16.48 16.28
N LYS A 168 0.19 -17.36 15.78
CA LYS A 168 0.04 -18.01 14.46
C LYS A 168 -1.32 -18.68 14.27
N GLU A 169 -1.80 -19.43 15.26
CA GLU A 169 -3.07 -20.15 15.16
C GLU A 169 -4.28 -19.20 15.09
N GLU A 170 -4.26 -18.11 15.88
CA GLU A 170 -5.31 -17.08 15.85
C GLU A 170 -5.35 -16.38 14.49
N PHE A 171 -4.16 -16.04 13.96
CA PHE A 171 -4.01 -15.45 12.63
C PHE A 171 -4.54 -16.38 11.55
N LEU A 172 -4.07 -17.64 11.46
CA LEU A 172 -4.52 -18.59 10.44
C LEU A 172 -6.03 -18.83 10.50
N LYS A 173 -6.59 -18.89 11.72
CA LYS A 173 -8.04 -18.99 11.92
C LYS A 173 -8.78 -17.76 11.38
N LYS A 174 -8.27 -16.55 11.62
CA LYS A 174 -8.84 -15.30 11.05
C LYS A 174 -8.78 -15.33 9.52
N GLN A 175 -7.71 -15.86 8.95
CA GLN A 175 -7.53 -16.04 7.51
C GLN A 175 -8.37 -17.20 6.92
N GLY A 176 -9.08 -17.97 7.74
CA GLY A 176 -9.92 -19.07 7.26
C GLY A 176 -9.15 -20.30 6.75
N VAL A 177 -7.86 -20.42 7.07
CA VAL A 177 -6.99 -21.52 6.61
C VAL A 177 -6.40 -22.32 7.77
N ALA A 178 -6.05 -23.58 7.51
CA ALA A 178 -5.51 -24.48 8.52
C ALA A 178 -3.98 -24.40 8.64
N ARG A 179 -3.28 -24.09 7.54
CA ARG A 179 -1.82 -24.06 7.47
C ARG A 179 -1.35 -22.76 6.82
N PHE A 180 -0.16 -22.30 7.17
CA PHE A 180 0.46 -21.17 6.47
C PHE A 180 0.74 -21.50 5.01
N ALA A 181 1.11 -22.75 4.72
CA ALA A 181 1.18 -23.31 3.37
C ALA A 181 -0.06 -23.00 2.51
N ASP A 182 -1.26 -23.09 3.08
CA ASP A 182 -2.52 -22.86 2.37
C ASP A 182 -2.68 -21.37 2.01
N LEU A 183 -2.27 -20.47 2.90
CA LEU A 183 -2.26 -19.03 2.65
C LEU A 183 -1.25 -18.65 1.56
N LEU A 184 -0.06 -19.24 1.58
CA LEU A 184 0.95 -19.01 0.54
C LEU A 184 0.47 -19.45 -0.84
N VAL A 185 -0.19 -20.62 -0.93
CA VAL A 185 -0.80 -21.10 -2.19
C VAL A 185 -1.87 -20.15 -2.68
N HIS A 186 -2.71 -19.65 -1.77
CA HIS A 186 -3.73 -18.66 -2.09
C HIS A 186 -3.10 -17.39 -2.69
N THR A 187 -2.10 -16.81 -2.04
CA THR A 187 -1.38 -15.64 -2.57
C THR A 187 -0.71 -15.91 -3.92
N ILE A 188 -0.02 -17.03 -4.07
CA ILE A 188 0.64 -17.41 -5.33
C ILE A 188 -0.37 -17.52 -6.47
N ALA A 189 -1.53 -18.12 -6.22
CA ALA A 189 -2.56 -18.30 -7.25
C ALA A 189 -3.09 -16.95 -7.75
N TRP A 190 -3.39 -16.02 -6.85
CA TRP A 190 -3.84 -14.67 -7.24
C TRP A 190 -2.74 -13.89 -7.97
N TRP A 191 -1.48 -13.99 -7.56
CA TRP A 191 -0.37 -13.42 -8.36
C TRP A 191 -0.30 -13.98 -9.78
N ASP A 192 -0.57 -15.28 -9.97
CA ASP A 192 -0.61 -15.88 -11.31
C ASP A 192 -1.79 -15.33 -12.14
N GLU A 193 -2.95 -15.04 -11.51
CA GLU A 193 -4.07 -14.36 -12.17
C GLU A 193 -3.71 -12.93 -12.59
N GLY A 194 -3.08 -12.14 -11.72
CA GLY A 194 -2.59 -10.79 -12.05
C GLY A 194 -1.56 -10.80 -13.18
N VAL A 195 -0.64 -11.77 -13.19
CA VAL A 195 0.30 -11.96 -14.30
C VAL A 195 -0.41 -12.28 -15.61
N ASN A 196 -1.47 -13.09 -15.58
CA ASN A 196 -2.28 -13.38 -16.77
C ASN A 196 -3.00 -12.12 -17.28
N ALA A 197 -3.58 -11.33 -16.37
CA ALA A 197 -4.21 -10.05 -16.70
C ALA A 197 -3.24 -9.10 -17.40
N VAL A 198 -2.05 -8.92 -16.83
CA VAL A 198 -0.98 -8.08 -17.40
C VAL A 198 -0.58 -8.58 -18.78
N ASN A 199 -0.28 -9.86 -18.92
CA ASN A 199 0.17 -10.42 -20.20
C ASN A 199 -0.89 -10.34 -21.31
N GLY A 200 -2.17 -10.41 -20.96
CA GLY A 200 -3.26 -10.18 -21.89
C GLY A 200 -3.33 -8.72 -22.33
N ALA A 201 -3.33 -7.79 -21.38
CA ALA A 201 -3.38 -6.34 -21.63
C ALA A 201 -2.17 -5.81 -22.42
N LEU A 202 -0.98 -6.42 -22.24
CA LEU A 202 0.20 -6.08 -23.04
C LEU A 202 0.08 -6.53 -24.51
N LYS A 203 -0.68 -7.59 -24.79
CA LYS A 203 -0.89 -8.09 -26.16
C LYS A 203 -2.02 -7.35 -26.86
N ASP A 204 -3.06 -6.99 -26.11
CA ASP A 204 -4.21 -6.25 -26.58
C ASP A 204 -4.62 -5.21 -25.53
N PRO A 205 -4.42 -3.90 -25.78
CA PRO A 205 -4.81 -2.85 -24.83
C PRO A 205 -6.31 -2.82 -24.51
N ALA A 206 -7.17 -3.41 -25.35
CA ALA A 206 -8.61 -3.54 -25.09
C ALA A 206 -8.98 -4.79 -24.30
N PHE A 207 -7.99 -5.64 -23.95
CA PHE A 207 -8.20 -6.83 -23.16
C PHE A 207 -8.70 -6.49 -21.76
N VAL A 208 -9.80 -7.14 -21.38
CA VAL A 208 -10.33 -7.13 -20.02
C VAL A 208 -10.20 -8.54 -19.49
N TYR A 209 -9.58 -8.67 -18.31
CA TYR A 209 -9.46 -9.97 -17.64
C TYR A 209 -10.60 -10.14 -16.65
N ASP A 210 -11.47 -11.12 -16.92
CA ASP A 210 -12.63 -11.42 -16.08
C ASP A 210 -12.27 -12.27 -14.85
N GLY A 211 -11.08 -12.88 -14.83
CA GLY A 211 -10.65 -13.76 -13.76
C GLY A 211 -11.55 -14.99 -13.56
N PRO A 212 -11.39 -15.70 -12.43
CA PRO A 212 -12.28 -16.78 -12.05
C PRO A 212 -13.70 -16.25 -11.73
N ALA A 213 -14.73 -16.82 -12.38
CA ALA A 213 -16.12 -16.41 -12.17
C ALA A 213 -16.67 -16.69 -10.77
N ASP A 214 -16.13 -17.70 -10.08
CA ASP A 214 -16.47 -18.06 -8.70
C ASP A 214 -15.17 -18.13 -7.90
N THR A 215 -14.91 -17.07 -7.14
CA THR A 215 -13.68 -16.89 -6.36
C THR A 215 -13.59 -17.93 -5.23
N ASP A 216 -14.70 -18.30 -4.61
CA ASP A 216 -14.74 -19.30 -3.54
C ASP A 216 -14.44 -20.70 -4.08
N ALA A 217 -15.05 -21.07 -5.21
CA ALA A 217 -14.77 -22.34 -5.86
C ALA A 217 -13.32 -22.41 -6.36
N TYR A 218 -12.80 -21.32 -6.92
CA TYR A 218 -11.40 -21.22 -7.32
C TYR A 218 -10.45 -21.42 -6.13
N ASN A 219 -10.68 -20.68 -5.04
CA ASN A 219 -9.91 -20.78 -3.80
C ASN A 219 -9.95 -22.21 -3.22
N ALA A 220 -11.12 -22.85 -3.18
CA ALA A 220 -11.23 -24.23 -2.72
C ALA A 220 -10.44 -25.21 -3.60
N ALA A 221 -10.47 -25.01 -4.93
CA ALA A 221 -9.78 -25.87 -5.88
C ALA A 221 -8.24 -25.76 -5.77
N ILE A 222 -7.69 -24.55 -5.61
CA ILE A 222 -6.25 -24.36 -5.45
C ILE A 222 -5.73 -25.00 -4.15
N LEU A 223 -6.49 -24.90 -3.06
CA LEU A 223 -6.13 -25.53 -1.79
C LEU A 223 -6.16 -27.04 -1.90
N PHE A 224 -7.22 -27.60 -2.50
CA PHE A 224 -7.33 -29.04 -2.70
C PHE A 224 -6.20 -29.60 -3.57
N LYS A 225 -5.83 -28.90 -4.65
CA LYS A 225 -4.74 -29.29 -5.55
C LYS A 225 -3.38 -29.33 -4.83
N ASN A 226 -3.16 -28.43 -3.88
CA ASN A 226 -1.88 -28.27 -3.20
C ASN A 226 -1.84 -28.87 -1.78
N GLN A 227 -2.89 -29.58 -1.34
CA GLN A 227 -2.98 -30.12 0.03
C GLN A 227 -1.82 -31.05 0.41
N LYS A 228 -1.18 -31.71 -0.57
CA LYS A 228 -0.06 -32.65 -0.38
C LYS A 228 1.31 -32.02 -0.58
N VAL A 229 1.39 -30.78 -1.05
CA VAL A 229 2.65 -30.06 -1.22
C VAL A 229 3.14 -29.63 0.17
N SER A 230 4.45 -29.75 0.40
CA SER A 230 5.02 -29.38 1.70
C SER A 230 5.08 -27.86 1.88
N GLU A 231 5.03 -27.40 3.13
CA GLU A 231 5.15 -25.96 3.42
C GLU A 231 6.49 -25.39 2.95
N ALA A 232 7.58 -26.18 3.03
CA ALA A 232 8.91 -25.76 2.58
C ALA A 232 8.96 -25.53 1.06
N GLU A 233 8.33 -26.40 0.27
CA GLU A 233 8.20 -26.23 -1.18
C GLU A 233 7.36 -24.99 -1.50
N LEU A 234 6.28 -24.74 -0.77
CA LEU A 234 5.41 -23.59 -1.00
C LEU A 234 6.05 -22.26 -0.59
N ARG A 235 6.85 -22.22 0.47
CA ARG A 235 7.68 -21.06 0.82
C ARG A 235 8.70 -20.76 -0.28
N THR A 236 9.31 -21.79 -0.85
CA THR A 236 10.24 -21.64 -1.98
C THR A 236 9.52 -21.10 -3.22
N LEU A 237 8.35 -21.66 -3.55
CA LEU A 237 7.54 -21.23 -4.68
C LEU A 237 7.03 -19.79 -4.52
N PHE A 238 6.59 -19.42 -3.32
CA PHE A 238 6.18 -18.05 -2.98
C PHE A 238 7.28 -17.05 -3.31
N GLU A 239 8.50 -17.31 -2.83
CA GLU A 239 9.63 -16.41 -3.08
C GLU A 239 10.00 -16.36 -4.57
N GLN A 240 9.98 -17.48 -5.28
CA GLN A 240 10.21 -17.51 -6.73
C GLN A 240 9.18 -16.67 -7.48
N LYS A 241 7.90 -16.76 -7.11
CA LYS A 241 6.81 -16.01 -7.74
C LYS A 241 6.87 -14.53 -7.42
N ARG A 242 7.21 -14.16 -6.18
CA ARG A 242 7.45 -12.77 -5.77
C ARG A 242 8.56 -12.13 -6.61
N LEU A 243 9.69 -12.82 -6.78
CA LEU A 243 10.81 -12.34 -7.60
C LEU A 243 10.42 -12.22 -9.08
N ALA A 244 9.70 -13.20 -9.63
CA ALA A 244 9.21 -13.14 -11.01
C ALA A 244 8.24 -11.96 -11.23
N LEU A 245 7.40 -11.66 -10.25
CA LEU A 245 6.47 -10.53 -10.31
C LEU A 245 7.20 -9.18 -10.21
N ILE A 246 8.24 -9.09 -9.37
CA ILE A 246 9.15 -7.93 -9.35
C ILE A 246 9.77 -7.72 -10.73
N ASP A 247 10.30 -8.77 -11.35
CA ASP A 247 10.91 -8.67 -12.68
C ASP A 247 9.89 -8.27 -13.75
N LEU A 248 8.67 -8.82 -13.71
CA LEU A 248 7.58 -8.39 -14.59
C LEU A 248 7.32 -6.89 -14.43
N VAL A 249 7.05 -6.43 -13.20
CA VAL A 249 6.69 -5.03 -12.91
C VAL A 249 7.83 -4.08 -13.27
N ARG A 250 9.08 -4.42 -12.95
CA ARG A 250 10.26 -3.61 -13.33
C ARG A 250 10.37 -3.40 -14.84
N ASN A 251 10.00 -4.41 -15.63
CA ASN A 251 10.04 -4.35 -17.09
C ASN A 251 8.81 -3.70 -17.72
N LEU A 252 7.73 -3.44 -16.96
CA LEU A 252 6.60 -2.65 -17.44
C LEU A 252 7.00 -1.17 -17.59
N PRO A 253 6.62 -0.49 -18.69
CA PRO A 253 6.72 0.97 -18.75
C PRO A 253 5.75 1.62 -17.74
N GLU A 254 6.04 2.84 -17.30
CA GLU A 254 5.12 3.58 -16.40
C GLU A 254 3.71 3.70 -16.99
N SER A 255 3.60 3.90 -18.31
CA SER A 255 2.31 3.97 -19.02
C SER A 255 1.51 2.67 -18.99
N ALA A 256 2.10 1.53 -18.61
CA ALA A 256 1.33 0.30 -18.42
C ALA A 256 0.31 0.44 -17.28
N PHE A 257 0.61 1.25 -16.25
CA PHE A 257 -0.29 1.53 -15.14
C PHE A 257 -1.43 2.49 -15.51
N GLU A 258 -1.46 3.00 -16.75
CA GLU A 258 -2.62 3.73 -17.30
C GLU A 258 -3.67 2.77 -17.87
N ASN A 259 -3.32 1.49 -18.08
CA ASN A 259 -4.28 0.47 -18.51
C ASN A 259 -5.09 -0.01 -17.29
N PRO A 260 -6.43 0.15 -17.27
CA PRO A 260 -7.24 -0.22 -16.10
C PRO A 260 -7.17 -1.70 -15.74
N THR A 261 -7.00 -2.60 -16.71
CA THR A 261 -6.84 -4.04 -16.43
C THR A 261 -5.55 -4.28 -15.67
N ILE A 262 -4.43 -3.68 -16.08
CA ILE A 262 -3.15 -3.81 -15.39
C ILE A 262 -3.22 -3.18 -14.00
N GLU A 263 -3.70 -1.93 -13.91
CA GLU A 263 -3.76 -1.18 -12.67
C GLU A 263 -4.61 -1.90 -11.61
N ASN A 264 -5.84 -2.29 -11.97
CA ASN A 264 -6.78 -2.89 -11.02
C ASN A 264 -6.31 -4.27 -10.54
N TRP A 265 -5.80 -5.13 -11.44
CA TRP A 265 -5.37 -6.47 -11.07
C TRP A 265 -4.09 -6.45 -10.22
N ILE A 266 -3.11 -5.61 -10.54
CA ILE A 266 -1.92 -5.48 -9.69
C ILE A 266 -2.27 -4.84 -8.34
N ALA A 267 -3.17 -3.85 -8.31
CA ALA A 267 -3.60 -3.23 -7.06
C ALA A 267 -4.24 -4.27 -6.13
N ALA A 268 -5.20 -5.03 -6.66
CA ALA A 268 -5.89 -6.10 -5.95
C ALA A 268 -4.90 -7.17 -5.47
N ASP A 269 -4.17 -7.81 -6.39
CA ASP A 269 -3.40 -9.03 -6.09
C ASP A 269 -2.09 -8.79 -5.34
N VAL A 270 -1.56 -7.55 -5.36
CA VAL A 270 -0.27 -7.24 -4.74
C VAL A 270 -0.43 -6.35 -3.52
N VAL A 271 -1.14 -5.23 -3.65
CA VAL A 271 -1.15 -4.19 -2.62
C VAL A 271 -2.28 -4.43 -1.63
N GLU A 272 -3.52 -4.50 -2.13
CA GLU A 272 -4.71 -4.74 -1.30
C GLU A 272 -4.65 -6.14 -0.68
N HIS A 273 -4.24 -7.15 -1.45
CA HIS A 273 -4.09 -8.52 -0.95
C HIS A 273 -3.07 -8.66 0.18
N PHE A 274 -2.03 -7.83 0.18
CA PHE A 274 -1.10 -7.78 1.31
C PHE A 274 -1.81 -7.27 2.57
N ASP A 275 -2.55 -6.17 2.46
CA ASP A 275 -3.21 -5.56 3.61
C ASP A 275 -4.35 -6.46 4.16
N GLU A 276 -5.03 -7.22 3.31
CA GLU A 276 -6.01 -8.25 3.73
C GLU A 276 -5.37 -9.36 4.58
N HIS A 277 -4.11 -9.70 4.27
CA HIS A 277 -3.39 -10.80 4.91
C HIS A 277 -2.27 -10.34 5.85
N ALA A 278 -2.18 -9.05 6.17
CA ALA A 278 -1.14 -8.52 7.04
C ALA A 278 -1.19 -9.14 8.46
N ILE A 279 0.01 -9.40 9.02
CA ILE A 279 0.26 -10.11 10.30
C ILE A 279 0.30 -9.14 11.49
#